data_AF-A0A1B4FIX2-F1
#
_entry.id   AF-A0A1B4FIX2-F1
#
_cell.length_a   1.000
_cell.length_b   1.000
_cell.length_c   1.000
_cell.angle_alpha   90.00
_cell.angle_beta   90.00
_cell.angle_gamma   90.00
#
_symmetry.space_group_name_H-M   'P 1'
#
loop_
_entity.id
_entity.type
_entity.pdbx_description
1 polymer ?
#
loop_
_entity_poly.entity_id
_entity_poly.type
_entity_poly.pdbx_seq_one_letter_code
_entity_poly.pdbx_strand_id
1 'polypeptide(L)'
;MDDELKKIFVGAVRPETTERIGVMSVDSFHRQWVPVVAEDGYLVAKARNGKTALLGRVCKRDDGKFCLEVMVRAEIENNKLRHYEFWYVDPADEQRHSRRLDMVMRDHISM
;
A
#
# COMPACT_ATOMS: atom_id res chain seq x y z
N MET A 1 6.57 -2.69 -17.22
CA MET A 1 6.77 -2.25 -15.82
C MET A 1 7.43 -0.90 -15.87
N ASP A 2 6.67 0.16 -15.59
CA ASP A 2 7.11 1.55 -15.69
C ASP A 2 8.35 1.79 -14.81
N ASP A 3 9.31 2.57 -15.34
CA ASP A 3 10.59 2.81 -14.67
C ASP A 3 10.45 3.60 -13.36
N GLU A 4 9.31 4.26 -13.16
CA GLU A 4 8.97 4.97 -11.92
C GLU A 4 8.60 3.99 -10.78
N LEU A 5 7.83 2.94 -11.09
CA LEU A 5 7.56 1.85 -10.15
C LEU A 5 8.86 1.13 -9.77
N LYS A 6 9.73 0.83 -10.75
CA LYS A 6 11.03 0.21 -10.46
C LYS A 6 11.86 1.03 -9.47
N LYS A 7 11.88 2.36 -9.59
CA LYS A 7 12.61 3.23 -8.64
C LYS A 7 12.08 3.10 -7.20
N ILE A 8 10.76 3.07 -7.02
CA ILE A 8 10.11 2.80 -5.73
C ILE A 8 10.56 1.45 -5.17
N PHE A 9 10.61 0.44 -6.03
CA PHE A 9 11.02 -0.93 -5.71
C PHE A 9 12.53 -1.17 -5.71
N VAL A 10 13.41 -0.16 -5.80
CA VAL A 10 14.88 -0.39 -5.79
C VAL A 10 15.58 0.23 -4.57
N GLY A 11 15.06 1.31 -3.96
CA GLY A 11 15.79 2.07 -2.92
C GLY A 11 15.69 1.63 -1.43
N ALA A 12 14.67 0.86 -1.01
CA ALA A 12 14.44 0.58 0.43
C ALA A 12 15.11 -0.72 0.95
N VAL A 13 15.48 -0.74 2.25
CA VAL A 13 15.79 -1.96 3.02
C VAL A 13 14.50 -2.79 3.12
N ARG A 14 14.49 -3.99 2.53
CA ARG A 14 13.26 -4.79 2.38
C ARG A 14 13.27 -5.98 3.33
N PRO A 15 12.25 -6.14 4.17
CA PRO A 15 12.04 -7.41 4.83
C PRO A 15 11.73 -8.48 3.78
N GLU A 16 12.21 -9.69 4.04
CA GLU A 16 11.78 -10.87 3.30
C GLU A 16 10.38 -11.26 3.77
N THR A 17 9.48 -11.58 2.83
CA THR A 17 8.14 -12.08 3.15
C THR A 17 7.80 -13.30 2.31
N THR A 18 6.94 -14.16 2.87
CA THR A 18 6.39 -15.36 2.22
C THR A 18 5.05 -15.05 1.58
N GLU A 19 4.58 -15.88 0.64
CA GLU A 19 3.22 -15.75 0.13
C GLU A 19 2.20 -15.91 1.27
N ARG A 20 1.40 -14.86 1.48
CA ARG A 20 0.32 -14.81 2.48
C ARG A 20 -0.76 -13.83 2.01
N ILE A 21 -1.95 -13.88 2.63
CA ILE A 21 -3.02 -12.89 2.39
C ILE A 21 -2.43 -11.48 2.56
N GLY A 22 -2.93 -10.47 1.85
CA GLY A 22 -2.39 -9.11 1.96
C GLY A 22 -1.03 -8.89 1.27
N VAL A 23 -0.32 -9.93 0.80
CA VAL A 23 0.83 -9.75 -0.09
C VAL A 23 0.37 -9.74 -1.55
N MET A 24 0.81 -8.73 -2.29
CA MET A 24 0.44 -8.49 -3.68
C MET A 24 1.69 -8.38 -4.57
N SER A 25 1.69 -9.06 -5.71
CA SER A 25 2.76 -8.90 -6.70
C SER A 25 2.71 -7.49 -7.32
N VAL A 26 3.84 -7.02 -7.86
CA VAL A 26 3.89 -5.73 -8.58
C VAL A 26 2.95 -5.72 -9.78
N ASP A 27 2.80 -6.85 -10.48
CA ASP A 27 1.89 -6.96 -11.62
C ASP A 27 0.42 -6.82 -11.20
N SER A 28 0.01 -7.48 -10.12
CA SER A 28 -1.34 -7.33 -9.57
C SER A 28 -1.59 -5.91 -9.08
N PHE A 29 -0.59 -5.30 -8.43
CA PHE A 29 -0.65 -3.91 -8.01
C PHE A 29 -0.90 -2.99 -9.20
N HIS A 30 -0.08 -3.08 -10.24
CA HIS A 30 -0.16 -2.22 -11.41
C HIS A 30 -1.51 -2.30 -12.14
N ARG A 31 -2.13 -3.49 -12.16
CA ARG A 31 -3.44 -3.70 -12.79
C ARG A 31 -4.59 -3.03 -12.03
N GLN A 32 -4.52 -2.95 -10.71
CA GLN A 32 -5.68 -2.57 -9.87
C GLN A 32 -5.51 -1.23 -9.16
N TRP A 33 -4.28 -0.75 -9.00
CA TRP A 33 -3.95 0.37 -8.13
C TRP A 33 -3.14 1.44 -8.87
N VAL A 34 -3.30 2.66 -8.38
CA VAL A 34 -2.52 3.84 -8.79
C VAL A 34 -1.71 4.29 -7.57
N PRO A 35 -0.38 4.34 -7.66
CA PRO A 35 0.45 4.86 -6.58
C PRO A 35 0.14 6.35 -6.35
N VAL A 36 0.09 6.74 -5.09
CA VAL A 36 -0.15 8.13 -4.66
C VAL A 36 1.13 8.73 -4.10
N VAL A 37 1.75 8.06 -3.13
CA VAL A 37 3.05 8.45 -2.57
C VAL A 37 3.86 7.21 -2.23
N ALA A 38 5.18 7.30 -2.39
CA ALA A 38 6.13 6.25 -2.00
C ALA A 38 7.30 6.84 -1.24
N GLU A 39 7.48 6.44 0.02
CA GLU A 39 8.49 7.01 0.92
C GLU A 39 8.88 6.01 2.01
N ASP A 40 10.18 5.94 2.33
CA ASP A 40 10.74 5.09 3.38
C ASP A 40 10.35 3.61 3.30
N GLY A 41 10.24 3.08 2.08
CA GLY A 41 9.84 1.69 1.84
C GLY A 41 8.35 1.43 2.05
N TYR A 42 7.54 2.47 2.18
CA TYR A 42 6.08 2.40 2.19
C TYR A 42 5.49 3.00 0.93
N LEU A 43 4.30 2.54 0.57
CA LEU A 43 3.55 2.97 -0.60
C LEU A 43 2.08 3.19 -0.21
N VAL A 44 1.56 4.38 -0.48
CA VAL A 44 0.12 4.64 -0.46
C VAL A 44 -0.40 4.56 -1.88
N ALA A 45 -1.54 3.91 -2.06
CA ALA A 45 -2.17 3.76 -3.36
C ALA A 45 -3.69 3.86 -3.27
N LYS A 46 -4.30 4.31 -4.37
CA LYS A 46 -5.74 4.33 -4.58
C LYS A 46 -6.12 3.27 -5.61
N ALA A 47 -7.19 2.53 -5.38
CA ALA A 47 -7.69 1.61 -6.39
C ALA A 47 -8.13 2.40 -7.63
N ARG A 48 -7.92 1.83 -8.83
CA ARG A 48 -8.31 2.46 -10.10
C ARG A 48 -9.81 2.76 -10.19
N ASN A 49 -10.63 1.98 -9.50
CA ASN A 49 -12.08 2.22 -9.39
C ASN A 49 -12.43 3.38 -8.43
N GLY A 50 -11.45 3.95 -7.73
CA GLY A 50 -11.60 5.06 -6.80
C GLY A 50 -12.26 4.72 -5.46
N LYS A 51 -12.60 3.45 -5.21
CA LYS A 51 -13.42 3.05 -4.06
C LYS A 51 -12.63 2.67 -2.81
N THR A 52 -11.34 2.39 -2.94
CA THR A 52 -10.50 1.96 -1.82
C THR A 52 -9.12 2.60 -1.90
N ALA A 53 -8.49 2.74 -0.73
CA ALA A 53 -7.10 3.12 -0.59
C ALA A 53 -6.37 2.10 0.27
N LEU A 54 -5.06 2.00 0.10
CA LEU A 54 -4.21 1.17 0.94
C LEU A 54 -2.90 1.87 1.27
N LEU A 55 -2.32 1.42 2.38
CA LEU A 55 -0.91 1.62 2.72
C LEU A 55 -0.26 0.23 2.77
N GLY A 56 0.79 0.05 1.98
CA GLY A 56 1.59 -1.15 1.97
C GLY A 56 3.06 -0.88 2.20
N ARG A 57 3.78 -1.93 2.59
CA ARG A 57 5.23 -1.97 2.68
C ARG A 57 5.80 -2.65 1.46
N VAL A 58 6.83 -2.05 0.88
CA VAL A 58 7.55 -2.61 -0.25
C VAL A 58 8.51 -3.70 0.26
N CYS A 59 8.30 -4.93 -0.19
CA CYS A 59 9.02 -6.12 0.29
C CYS A 59 9.68 -6.87 -0.88
N LYS A 60 10.53 -7.84 -0.53
CA LYS A 60 11.10 -8.81 -1.48
C LYS A 60 10.68 -10.21 -1.04
N ARG A 61 10.23 -11.03 -1.98
CA ARG A 61 9.93 -12.43 -1.75
C ARG A 61 11.20 -13.27 -1.73
N ASP A 62 11.08 -14.49 -1.21
CA ASP A 62 12.10 -15.54 -1.22
C ASP A 62 12.62 -15.86 -2.64
N ASP A 63 11.74 -15.83 -3.64
CA ASP A 63 12.08 -15.99 -5.06
C ASP A 63 12.76 -14.76 -5.69
N GLY A 64 13.06 -13.75 -4.87
CA GLY A 64 13.76 -12.54 -5.25
C GLY A 64 12.88 -11.48 -5.93
N LYS A 65 11.58 -11.72 -6.13
CA LYS A 65 10.68 -10.76 -6.76
C LYS A 65 10.17 -9.71 -5.78
N PHE A 66 9.92 -8.51 -6.27
CA PHE A 66 9.30 -7.47 -5.46
C PHE A 66 7.81 -7.72 -5.26
N CYS A 67 7.32 -7.29 -4.11
CA CYS A 67 5.91 -7.35 -3.74
C CYS A 67 5.56 -6.20 -2.81
N LEU A 68 4.26 -6.02 -2.62
CA LEU A 68 3.69 -5.11 -1.66
C LEU A 68 2.99 -5.92 -0.57
N GLU A 69 3.39 -5.75 0.68
CA GLU A 69 2.67 -6.27 1.83
C GLU A 69 1.69 -5.19 2.30
N VAL A 70 0.39 -5.40 2.10
CA VAL A 70 -0.66 -4.49 2.53
C VAL A 70 -0.77 -4.53 4.04
N MET A 71 -0.57 -3.38 4.68
CA MET A 71 -0.66 -3.24 6.13
C MET A 71 -2.04 -2.75 6.55
N VAL A 72 -2.61 -1.82 5.78
CA VAL A 72 -3.96 -1.32 6.00
C VAL A 72 -4.64 -1.00 4.67
N ARG A 73 -5.93 -1.34 4.57
CA ARG A 73 -6.84 -0.94 3.50
C ARG A 73 -8.06 -0.25 4.11
N ALA A 74 -8.62 0.71 3.39
CA ALA A 74 -9.84 1.38 3.77
C ALA A 74 -10.70 1.67 2.54
N GLU A 75 -12.02 1.73 2.75
CA GLU A 75 -12.98 2.17 1.76
C GLU A 75 -13.05 3.69 1.72
N ILE A 76 -13.26 4.25 0.54
CA ILE A 76 -13.46 5.69 0.33
C ILE A 76 -14.96 5.93 0.23
N GLU A 77 -15.52 6.56 1.25
CA GLU A 77 -16.94 6.88 1.34
C GLU A 77 -17.13 8.34 1.76
N ASN A 78 -17.97 9.08 1.03
CA ASN A 78 -18.28 10.50 1.34
C ASN A 78 -17.00 11.33 1.56
N ASN A 79 -16.02 11.13 0.69
CA ASN A 79 -14.71 11.76 0.75
C ASN A 79 -13.89 11.49 2.02
N LYS A 80 -14.11 10.35 2.68
CA LYS A 80 -13.40 9.91 3.88
C LYS A 80 -13.03 8.44 3.80
N LEU A 81 -11.97 8.07 4.51
CA LEU A 81 -11.63 6.66 4.70
C LEU A 81 -12.49 6.04 5.80
N ARG A 82 -13.02 4.84 5.52
CA ARG A 82 -13.90 4.06 6.38
C ARG A 82 -13.50 2.58 6.33
N HIS A 83 -14.05 1.79 7.25
CA HIS A 83 -13.90 0.33 7.27
C HIS A 83 -12.45 -0.14 7.14
N TYR A 84 -11.61 0.31 8.08
CA TYR A 84 -10.21 -0.06 8.12
C TYR A 84 -10.02 -1.56 8.35
N GLU A 85 -9.24 -2.17 7.48
CA GLU A 85 -8.81 -3.57 7.56
C GLU A 85 -7.30 -3.61 7.66
N PHE A 86 -6.79 -4.31 8.66
CA PHE A 86 -5.36 -4.43 8.93
C PHE A 86 -4.87 -5.86 8.72
N TRP A 87 -3.66 -6.02 8.19
CA TRP A 87 -3.01 -7.32 8.06
C TRP A 87 -1.56 -7.26 8.53
N TYR A 88 -1.16 -8.23 9.35
CA TYR A 88 0.22 -8.38 9.87
C TYR A 88 0.79 -7.13 10.55
N VAL A 89 -0.09 -6.27 11.06
CA VAL A 89 0.23 -5.09 11.85
C VAL A 89 -0.01 -5.44 13.32
N ASP A 90 0.90 -5.05 14.20
CA ASP A 90 0.66 -5.14 15.64
C ASP A 90 -0.53 -4.21 16.00
N PRO A 91 -1.52 -4.65 16.79
CA PRO A 91 -2.63 -3.80 17.24
C PRO A 91 -2.18 -2.43 17.78
N ALA A 92 -1.01 -2.33 18.42
CA ALA A 92 -0.45 -1.07 18.91
C ALA A 92 -0.07 -0.08 17.78
N ASP A 93 0.22 -0.58 16.57
CA ASP A 93 0.62 0.20 15.40
C ASP A 93 -0.53 0.51 14.43
N GLU A 94 -1.72 -0.11 14.59
CA GLU A 94 -2.88 0.12 13.70
C GLU A 94 -3.26 1.59 13.60
N GLN A 95 -3.27 2.31 14.73
CA GLN A 95 -3.59 3.74 14.75
C GLN A 95 -2.56 4.57 13.97
N ARG A 96 -1.28 4.18 14.03
CA ARG A 96 -0.21 4.88 13.30
C ARG A 96 -0.39 4.68 11.79
N HIS A 97 -0.68 3.47 11.36
CA HIS A 97 -0.85 3.14 9.94
C HIS A 97 -2.12 3.74 9.34
N SER A 98 -3.26 3.69 10.04
CA SER A 98 -4.50 4.35 9.59
C SER A 98 -4.32 5.86 9.47
N ARG A 99 -3.72 6.52 10.47
CA ARG A 99 -3.43 7.97 10.40
C ARG A 99 -2.53 8.33 9.23
N ARG A 100 -1.50 7.53 8.95
CA ARG A 100 -0.63 7.77 7.79
C ARG A 100 -1.41 7.69 6.48
N LEU A 101 -2.28 6.70 6.34
CA LEU A 101 -3.14 6.56 5.17
C LEU A 101 -4.10 7.74 5.03
N ASP A 102 -4.77 8.15 6.11
CA ASP A 102 -5.66 9.32 6.16
C ASP A 102 -4.96 10.61 5.74
N MET A 103 -3.78 10.89 6.32
CA MET A 103 -3.04 12.13 6.04
C MET A 103 -2.70 12.26 4.57
N VAL A 104 -2.20 11.19 3.95
CA VAL A 104 -1.87 11.20 2.52
C VAL A 104 -3.14 11.32 1.70
N MET A 105 -4.15 10.49 1.97
CA MET A 105 -5.33 10.42 1.11
C MET A 105 -6.26 11.62 1.21
N ARG A 106 -6.17 12.45 2.25
CA ARG A 106 -7.02 13.65 2.43
C ARG A 106 -7.04 14.55 1.19
N ASP A 107 -5.88 14.74 0.56
CA ASP A 107 -5.71 15.59 -0.62
C ASP A 107 -5.95 14.84 -1.95
N HIS A 108 -6.18 13.52 -1.89
CA HIS A 108 -6.34 12.63 -3.06
C HIS A 108 -7.71 11.94 -3.14
N ILE A 109 -8.57 12.16 -2.14
CA ILE A 109 -9.94 11.67 -2.13
C ILE A 109 -10.91 12.71 -2.73
N SER A 110 -10.62 14.01 -2.58
CA SER A 110 -11.46 15.08 -3.13
C SER A 110 -11.15 15.34 -4.61
N MET A 111 -12.00 14.82 -5.50
CA MET A 111 -12.14 15.27 -6.90
C MET A 111 -13.61 15.25 -7.27
#